data_AF-A0A918E5Q3-F1
#
_entry.id   AF-A0A918E5Q3-F1
#
_cell.length_a   1.000
_cell.length_b   1.000
_cell.length_c   1.000
_cell.angle_alpha   90.00
_cell.angle_beta   90.00
_cell.angle_gamma   90.00
#
_symmetry.space_group_name_H-M   'P 1'
#
loop_
_entity.id
_entity.type
_entity.pdbx_description
1 polymer ?
#
loop_
_entity_poly.entity_id
_entity_poly.type
_entity_poly.pdbx_seq_one_letter_code
_entity_poly.pdbx_strand_id
1 'polypeptide(L)'
;MTSPRFTPLDAARNLRHHLATHGVEADVNDGYGMAVVSVWVGLVVWCDIDHYWWRTGWDAKGRRPLYGIHPLSDPERAARRVALRYVTLRQGCPPQAQPMGAPR
;
A
#
# COMPACT_ATOMS: atom_id res chain seq x y z
N MET A 1 -26.28 -21.64 3.46
CA MET A 1 -25.11 -21.12 4.18
C MET A 1 -24.30 -20.30 3.18
N THR A 2 -24.38 -18.98 3.27
CA THR A 2 -23.60 -18.09 2.40
C THR A 2 -22.22 -17.95 3.02
N SER A 3 -21.19 -18.52 2.38
CA SER A 3 -19.80 -18.25 2.78
C SER A 3 -19.59 -16.74 2.89
N PRO A 4 -18.87 -16.22 3.89
CA PRO A 4 -18.59 -14.79 3.96
C PRO A 4 -17.89 -14.40 2.66
N ARG A 5 -18.54 -13.53 1.86
CA ARG A 5 -17.92 -12.98 0.66
C ARG A 5 -16.78 -12.11 1.16
N PHE A 6 -15.55 -12.47 0.80
CA PHE A 6 -14.38 -11.66 1.11
C PHE A 6 -14.54 -10.31 0.41
N THR A 7 -14.79 -9.26 1.17
CA THR A 7 -15.04 -7.93 0.58
C THR A 7 -13.71 -7.21 0.33
N PRO A 8 -13.68 -6.19 -0.55
CA PRO A 8 -12.52 -5.30 -0.68
C PRO A 8 -12.05 -4.72 0.66
N LEU A 9 -12.97 -4.41 1.57
CA LEU A 9 -12.64 -3.92 2.91
C LEU A 9 -11.97 -5.00 3.78
N ASP A 10 -12.42 -6.25 3.70
CA ASP A 10 -11.76 -7.37 4.39
C ASP A 10 -10.36 -7.60 3.84
N ALA A 11 -10.19 -7.54 2.51
CA ALA A 11 -8.89 -7.58 1.85
C ALA A 11 -7.95 -6.47 2.36
N ALA A 12 -8.44 -5.23 2.40
CA ALA A 12 -7.65 -4.08 2.85
C ALA A 12 -7.25 -4.19 4.32
N ARG A 13 -8.17 -4.63 5.19
CA ARG A 13 -7.87 -4.89 6.62
C ARG A 13 -6.85 -6.00 6.80
N ASN A 14 -6.97 -7.08 6.02
CA ASN A 14 -6.03 -8.20 6.06
C ASN A 14 -4.62 -7.76 5.62
N LEU A 15 -4.53 -7.00 4.53
CA LEU A 15 -3.26 -6.44 4.07
C LEU A 15 -2.64 -5.51 5.13
N ARG A 16 -3.43 -4.61 5.74
CA ARG A 16 -2.96 -3.75 6.84
C ARG A 16 -2.41 -4.57 8.01
N HIS A 17 -3.08 -5.65 8.39
CA HIS A 17 -2.60 -6.53 9.45
C HIS A 17 -1.22 -7.11 9.13
N HIS A 18 -1.02 -7.63 7.91
CA HIS A 18 0.28 -8.14 7.48
C HIS A 18 1.34 -7.05 7.29
N LEU A 19 0.96 -5.82 6.93
CA LEU A 19 1.91 -4.69 6.88
C LEU A 19 2.44 -4.33 8.28
N ALA A 20 1.59 -4.43 9.31
CA ALA A 20 1.99 -4.16 10.68
C ALA A 20 3.07 -5.14 11.18
N THR A 21 3.08 -6.39 10.71
CA THR A 21 4.15 -7.36 11.06
C THR A 21 5.52 -6.97 10.49
N HIS A 22 5.54 -6.11 9.47
CA HIS A 22 6.73 -5.51 8.89
C HIS A 22 7.05 -4.11 9.46
N GLY A 23 6.33 -3.66 10.48
CA GLY A 23 6.52 -2.32 11.08
C GLY A 23 6.05 -1.18 10.17
N VAL A 24 5.12 -1.46 9.26
CA VAL A 24 4.55 -0.46 8.34
C VAL A 24 3.15 -0.10 8.82
N GLU A 25 2.99 1.12 9.34
CA GLU A 25 1.68 1.68 9.64
C GLU A 25 0.98 2.09 8.35
N ALA A 26 -0.33 1.84 8.28
CA ALA A 26 -1.13 2.14 7.10
C ALA A 26 -2.60 2.36 7.49
N ASP A 27 -3.26 3.24 6.74
CA ASP A 27 -4.67 3.56 6.92
C ASP A 27 -5.54 2.83 5.89
N VAL A 28 -6.69 2.32 6.33
CA VAL A 28 -7.67 1.70 5.45
C VAL A 28 -8.77 2.71 5.16
N ASN A 29 -9.08 2.90 3.89
CA ASN A 29 -10.17 3.77 3.43
C ASN A 29 -11.06 2.95 2.49
N ASP A 30 -12.37 3.03 2.65
CA ASP A 30 -13.34 2.34 1.80
C ASP A 30 -14.42 3.28 1.26
N GLY A 31 -14.95 2.94 0.10
CA GLY A 31 -15.98 3.72 -0.59
C GLY A 31 -16.19 3.27 -2.02
N TYR A 32 -17.37 3.54 -2.58
CA TYR A 32 -17.70 3.24 -3.99
C TYR A 32 -17.49 1.77 -4.40
N GLY A 33 -17.65 0.83 -3.47
CA GLY A 33 -17.43 -0.61 -3.73
C GLY A 33 -15.95 -1.02 -3.82
N MET A 34 -15.03 -0.15 -3.40
CA MET A 34 -13.59 -0.40 -3.36
C MET A 34 -13.04 -0.12 -1.96
N ALA A 35 -11.86 -0.65 -1.68
CA ALA A 35 -11.06 -0.26 -0.53
C ALA A 35 -9.61 -0.01 -0.93
N VAL A 36 -8.96 0.89 -0.21
CA VAL A 36 -7.56 1.24 -0.40
C VAL A 36 -6.81 1.24 0.92
N VAL A 37 -5.55 0.84 0.87
CA VAL A 37 -4.61 0.92 1.98
C VAL A 37 -3.60 2.02 1.66
N SER A 38 -3.69 3.12 2.39
CA SER A 38 -2.78 4.26 2.28
C SER A 38 -1.55 3.99 3.16
N VAL A 39 -0.39 3.81 2.53
CA VAL A 39 0.84 3.37 3.21
C VAL A 39 1.83 4.53 3.39
N TRP A 40 2.05 5.31 2.34
CA TRP A 40 2.99 6.44 2.34
C TRP A 40 2.66 7.40 1.19
N VAL A 41 3.24 8.59 1.18
CA VAL A 41 3.16 9.49 0.02
C VAL A 41 3.67 8.78 -1.23
N GLY A 42 2.80 8.63 -2.24
CA GLY A 42 3.10 7.90 -3.48
C GLY A 42 3.02 6.37 -3.39
N LEU A 43 2.50 5.81 -2.29
CA LEU A 43 2.22 4.38 -2.13
C LEU A 43 0.83 4.15 -1.54
N VAL A 44 -0.12 3.86 -2.42
CA VAL A 44 -1.48 3.44 -2.09
C VAL A 44 -1.71 2.08 -2.75
N VAL A 45 -2.30 1.15 -1.99
CA VAL A 45 -2.65 -0.19 -2.48
C VAL A 45 -4.16 -0.26 -2.64
N TRP A 46 -4.61 -0.49 -3.87
CA TRP A 46 -6.01 -0.78 -4.18
C TRP A 46 -6.29 -2.26 -3.90
N CYS A 47 -7.42 -2.50 -3.25
CA CYS A 47 -7.93 -3.84 -2.96
C CYS A 47 -9.27 -3.99 -3.68
N ASP A 48 -9.37 -5.01 -4.53
CA ASP A 48 -10.64 -5.43 -5.14
C ASP A 48 -11.02 -6.83 -4.64
N ILE A 49 -11.84 -7.56 -5.39
CA ILE A 49 -12.33 -8.90 -5.01
C ILE A 49 -11.33 -10.03 -5.29
N ASP A 50 -10.28 -9.79 -6.08
CA ASP A 50 -9.34 -10.83 -6.53
C ASP A 50 -7.87 -10.44 -6.35
N HIS A 51 -7.55 -9.14 -6.31
CA HIS A 51 -6.17 -8.65 -6.31
C HIS A 51 -5.92 -7.47 -5.37
N TYR A 52 -4.66 -7.41 -4.93
CA TYR A 52 -3.97 -6.21 -4.50
C TYR A 52 -3.23 -5.61 -5.69
N TRP A 53 -3.32 -4.31 -5.89
CA TRP A 53 -2.49 -3.63 -6.88
C TRP A 53 -2.07 -2.25 -6.40
N TRP A 54 -0.89 -1.80 -6.85
CA TRP A 54 -0.31 -0.53 -6.45
C TRP A 54 0.61 0.00 -7.54
N ARG A 55 0.85 1.31 -7.53
CA ARG A 55 1.80 1.92 -8.46
C ARG A 55 3.23 1.64 -8.01
N THR A 56 4.04 1.08 -8.90
CA THR A 56 5.46 0.78 -8.67
C THR A 56 6.40 1.84 -9.24
N GLY A 57 5.91 2.67 -10.17
CA GLY A 57 6.73 3.75 -10.73
C GLY A 57 6.09 4.45 -11.92
N TRP A 58 6.95 5.03 -12.76
CA TRP A 58 6.59 5.69 -14.01
C TRP A 58 7.56 5.23 -15.10
N ASP A 59 7.02 4.79 -16.23
CA ASP A 59 7.81 4.52 -17.43
C ASP A 59 7.90 5.81 -18.25
N ALA A 60 9.07 6.44 -18.25
CA ALA A 60 9.33 7.68 -18.99
C ALA A 60 9.26 7.47 -20.51
N LYS A 61 9.68 6.29 -21.00
CA LYS A 61 9.70 5.97 -22.43
C LYS A 61 8.28 5.72 -22.94
N GLY A 62 7.49 4.95 -22.19
CA GLY A 62 6.10 4.64 -22.51
C GLY A 62 5.08 5.70 -22.05
N ARG A 63 5.53 6.75 -21.33
CA ARG A 63 4.71 7.81 -20.73
C ARG A 63 3.50 7.29 -19.94
N ARG A 64 3.70 6.21 -19.16
CA ARG A 64 2.61 5.56 -18.40
C ARG A 64 3.03 5.15 -16.98
N PRO A 65 2.08 5.07 -16.03
CA PRO A 65 2.34 4.46 -14.72
C PRO A 65 2.67 2.97 -14.86
N LEU A 66 3.56 2.49 -14.00
CA LEU A 66 3.81 1.05 -13.82
C LEU A 66 3.06 0.58 -12.58
N TYR A 67 2.45 -0.61 -12.68
CA TYR A 67 1.67 -1.22 -11.61
C TYR A 67 2.27 -2.57 -11.21
N GLY A 68 2.24 -2.86 -9.92
CA GLY A 68 2.39 -4.18 -9.35
C GLY A 68 1.03 -4.76 -9.03
N ILE A 69 0.84 -6.05 -9.27
CA ILE A 69 -0.36 -6.81 -8.91
C ILE A 69 0.03 -8.05 -8.10
N HIS A 70 -0.84 -8.46 -7.19
CA HIS A 70 -0.71 -9.70 -6.41
C HIS A 70 -2.10 -10.27 -6.06
N PRO A 71 -2.30 -11.59 -6.06
CA PRO A 71 -3.60 -12.17 -5.72
C PRO A 71 -3.92 -12.01 -4.22
N LEU A 72 -5.22 -11.96 -3.89
CA LEU A 72 -5.69 -11.90 -2.50
C LEU A 72 -5.38 -13.15 -1.68
N SER A 73 -5.13 -14.28 -2.33
CA SER A 73 -4.84 -15.57 -1.69
C SER A 73 -3.51 -15.61 -0.95
N ASP A 74 -2.60 -14.67 -1.22
CA ASP A 74 -1.30 -14.55 -0.54
C ASP A 74 -1.09 -13.11 -0.01
N PRO A 75 -1.84 -12.70 1.02
CA PRO A 75 -1.79 -11.35 1.58
C PRO A 75 -0.45 -11.05 2.25
N GLU A 76 0.22 -12.06 2.81
CA GLU A 76 1.53 -11.91 3.43
C GLU A 76 2.60 -11.53 2.41
N ARG A 77 2.62 -12.21 1.26
CA ARG A 77 3.57 -11.87 0.20
C ARG A 77 3.25 -10.54 -0.47
N ALA A 78 1.97 -10.15 -0.57
CA ALA A 78 1.59 -8.80 -0.96
C ALA A 78 2.19 -7.76 0.01
N ALA A 79 1.96 -7.94 1.31
CA ALA A 79 2.47 -7.04 2.35
C ALA A 79 3.99 -6.94 2.31
N ARG A 80 4.71 -8.05 2.16
CA ARG A 80 6.17 -8.04 2.03
C ARG A 80 6.64 -7.22 0.82
N ARG A 81 6.00 -7.36 -0.34
CA ARG A 81 6.35 -6.58 -1.55
C ARG A 81 6.07 -5.09 -1.37
N VAL A 82 4.96 -4.75 -0.73
CA VAL A 82 4.59 -3.37 -0.41
C VAL A 82 5.57 -2.78 0.62
N ALA A 83 5.95 -3.53 1.66
CA ALA A 83 6.92 -3.11 2.66
C ALA A 83 8.31 -2.84 2.06
N LEU A 84 8.79 -3.70 1.14
CA LEU A 84 10.03 -3.45 0.39
C LEU A 84 9.93 -2.15 -0.41
N ARG A 85 8.80 -1.91 -1.08
CA ARG A 85 8.57 -0.67 -1.83
C ARG A 85 8.54 0.56 -0.90
N TYR A 86 7.90 0.45 0.25
CA TYR A 86 7.88 1.49 1.28
C TYR A 86 9.30 1.87 1.71
N VAL A 87 10.17 0.90 2.01
CA VAL A 87 11.58 1.15 2.35
C VAL A 87 12.31 1.91 1.23
N THR A 88 12.16 1.47 -0.02
CA THR A 88 12.77 2.16 -1.18
C THR A 88 12.30 3.61 -1.29
N LEU A 89 10.99 3.86 -1.12
CA LEU A 89 10.44 5.20 -1.19
C LEU A 89 10.92 6.09 -0.04
N ARG A 90 11.05 5.53 1.17
CA ARG A 90 11.54 6.26 2.35
C ARG A 90 13.02 6.63 2.23
N GLN A 91 13.83 5.76 1.62
CA GLN A 91 15.25 6.02 1.39
C GLN A 91 15.50 7.02 0.25
N GLY A 92 14.63 7.02 -0.77
CA GLY A 92 14.71 7.96 -1.89
C GLY A 92 14.10 9.34 -1.61
N CYS A 93 13.32 9.47 -0.53
CA CYS A 93 12.84 10.76 -0.07
C CYS A 93 13.95 11.42 0.78
N PRO A 94 14.45 12.62 0.42
CA PRO A 94 15.36 13.33 1.31
C PRO A 94 14.68 13.49 2.68
N PRO A 95 15.40 13.33 3.81
CA PRO A 95 14.80 13.53 5.12
C PRO A 95 14.16 14.91 5.11
N GLN A 96 12.85 14.96 5.41
CA GLN A 96 12.20 16.24 5.64
C GLN A 96 13.08 16.99 6.62
N ALA A 97 13.62 18.14 6.19
CA ALA A 97 14.39 19.00 7.06
C ALA A 97 13.50 19.25 8.27
N GLN A 98 13.87 18.67 9.40
CA GLN A 98 13.30 19.10 10.68
C GLN A 98 13.49 20.61 10.68
N PRO A 99 12.48 21.43 11.01
CA PRO A 99 12.70 22.85 11.20
C PRO A 99 13.81 22.97 12.23
N MET A 100 14.99 23.34 11.74
CA MET A 100 16.21 23.45 12.49
C MET A 100 15.98 24.54 13.51
N GLY A 101 15.89 24.13 14.78
CA GLY A 101 15.88 24.94 15.99
C GLY A 101 15.23 26.32 15.88
N ALA A 102 14.05 26.50 16.47
CA ALA A 102 13.77 27.80 17.06
C ALA A 102 14.75 27.97 18.25
N PRO A 103 15.67 28.95 18.24
CA PRO A 103 16.43 29.28 19.42
C PRO A 103 15.57 30.13 20.37
N ARG A 104 15.39 29.57 21.58
CA ARG A 104 14.93 30.12 22.85
C ARG A 104 13.48 30.58 22.98
#